data_AF-A0A2J0L231-F1
#
_entry.id   AF-A0A2J0L231-F1
#
_cell.length_a   1.000
_cell.length_b   1.000
_cell.length_c   1.000
_cell.angle_alpha   90.00
_cell.angle_beta   90.00
_cell.angle_gamma   90.00
#
_symmetry.space_group_name_H-M   'P 1'
#
loop_
_entity.id
_entity.type
_entity.pdbx_description
1 polymer ?
#
loop_
_entity_poly.entity_id
_entity_poly.type
_entity_poly.pdbx_seq_one_letter_code
_entity_poly.pdbx_strand_id
1 'polypeptide(L)'
;MSELRLEINTKNLERAIRLFPKDLKYELGDGMDHISRKFLKIFRQTRLQGPPGIRAHPHGIFTHFQRASLVSQDIEGMGMVIFSDSKIARMHEEGATLKNPGGGKLAVPLSARKELFTSDGRLKRQYRRPRLLKNVIRIQLKGKTFLAKVKKKLREILPLFILKNQVRIKPRLMFYKTWDEIQNARIEILNKSIEKALSKV
;
A
#
# COMPACT_ATOMS: atom_id res chain seq x y z
N MET A 1 -29.22 5.12 7.27
CA MET A 1 -29.39 5.29 5.81
C MET A 1 -29.07 3.97 5.15
N SER A 2 -30.04 3.36 4.48
CA SER A 2 -29.85 2.12 3.71
C SER A 2 -28.88 2.39 2.56
N GLU A 3 -27.70 1.77 2.57
CA GLU A 3 -26.81 1.76 1.42
C GLU A 3 -27.53 1.09 0.24
N LEU A 4 -27.92 1.88 -0.75
CA LEU A 4 -28.39 1.36 -2.04
C LEU A 4 -27.23 0.57 -2.66
N ARG A 5 -27.31 -0.76 -2.61
CA ARG A 5 -26.40 -1.64 -3.34
C ARG A 5 -26.84 -1.67 -4.78
N LEU A 6 -26.01 -1.16 -5.68
CA LEU A 6 -26.21 -1.35 -7.11
C LEU A 6 -25.92 -2.81 -7.45
N GLU A 7 -26.64 -3.35 -8.42
CA GLU A 7 -26.42 -4.70 -8.94
C GLU A 7 -26.07 -4.63 -10.43
N ILE A 8 -25.37 -5.66 -10.92
CA ILE A 8 -25.10 -5.81 -12.34
C ILE A 8 -26.42 -6.10 -13.03
N ASN A 9 -26.71 -5.41 -14.13
CA ASN A 9 -27.89 -5.68 -14.94
C ASN A 9 -27.69 -6.99 -15.72
N THR A 10 -28.05 -8.12 -15.07
CA THR A 10 -27.86 -9.48 -15.61
C THR A 10 -28.61 -9.69 -16.92
N LYS A 11 -29.81 -9.12 -17.07
CA LYS A 11 -30.60 -9.19 -18.30
C LYS A 11 -29.85 -8.56 -19.49
N ASN A 12 -29.29 -7.37 -19.30
CA ASN A 12 -28.49 -6.72 -20.33
C ASN A 12 -27.18 -7.46 -20.59
N LEU A 13 -26.54 -7.98 -19.54
CA LEU A 13 -25.33 -8.78 -19.67
C LEU A 13 -25.58 -10.04 -20.52
N GLU A 14 -26.60 -10.84 -20.20
CA GLU A 14 -26.96 -12.04 -20.97
C GLU A 14 -27.29 -11.70 -22.43
N ARG A 15 -28.02 -10.61 -22.65
CA ARG A 15 -28.32 -10.14 -24.00
C ARG A 15 -27.05 -9.77 -24.76
N ALA A 16 -26.13 -9.05 -24.13
CA ALA A 16 -24.87 -8.64 -24.74
C ALA A 16 -23.95 -9.85 -25.03
N ILE A 17 -23.90 -10.85 -24.13
CA ILE A 17 -23.16 -12.10 -24.36
C ILE A 17 -23.67 -12.83 -25.60
N ARG A 18 -25.00 -12.90 -25.78
CA ARG A 18 -25.61 -13.61 -26.92
C ARG A 18 -25.45 -12.86 -28.23
N LEU A 19 -25.66 -11.55 -28.24
CA LEU A 19 -25.76 -10.76 -29.46
C LEU A 19 -24.43 -10.12 -29.88
N PHE A 20 -23.61 -9.68 -28.92
CA PHE A 20 -22.40 -8.89 -29.17
C PHE A 20 -21.22 -9.34 -28.30
N PRO A 21 -20.83 -10.63 -28.31
CA PRO A 21 -19.79 -11.15 -27.42
C PRO A 21 -18.42 -10.47 -27.62
N LYS A 22 -18.07 -10.12 -28.87
CA LYS A 22 -16.80 -9.44 -29.17
C LYS A 22 -16.79 -8.01 -28.65
N ASP A 23 -17.83 -7.21 -28.92
CA ASP A 23 -17.91 -5.84 -28.42
C ASP A 23 -18.00 -5.79 -26.91
N LEU A 24 -18.79 -6.68 -26.30
CA LEU A 24 -18.86 -6.84 -24.86
C LEU A 24 -17.49 -7.13 -24.26
N LYS A 25 -16.70 -8.01 -24.89
CA LYS A 25 -15.33 -8.32 -24.48
C LYS A 25 -14.45 -7.06 -24.38
N TYR A 26 -14.48 -6.22 -25.42
CA TYR A 26 -13.71 -4.99 -25.47
C TYR A 26 -14.20 -3.97 -24.44
N GLU A 27 -15.50 -3.70 -24.37
CA GLU A 27 -16.06 -2.71 -23.45
C GLU A 27 -15.91 -3.12 -21.98
N LEU A 28 -15.98 -4.42 -21.65
CA LEU A 28 -15.68 -4.92 -20.32
C LEU A 28 -14.20 -4.78 -19.99
N GLY A 29 -13.29 -5.05 -20.94
CA GLY A 29 -11.86 -4.81 -20.78
C GLY A 29 -11.56 -3.36 -20.41
N ASP A 30 -12.13 -2.41 -21.14
CA ASP A 30 -12.00 -0.98 -20.87
C ASP A 30 -12.62 -0.58 -19.53
N GLY A 31 -13.78 -1.15 -19.20
CA GLY A 31 -14.45 -0.97 -17.91
C GLY A 31 -13.58 -1.43 -16.74
N MET A 32 -12.97 -2.61 -16.83
CA MET A 32 -12.07 -3.14 -15.81
C MET A 32 -10.76 -2.34 -15.71
N ASP A 33 -10.22 -1.85 -16.84
CA ASP A 33 -9.07 -0.94 -16.81
C ASP A 33 -9.41 0.34 -16.06
N HIS A 34 -10.56 0.94 -16.36
CA HIS A 34 -11.02 2.15 -15.67
C HIS A 34 -11.23 1.91 -14.17
N ILE A 35 -11.90 0.81 -13.79
CA ILE A 35 -12.10 0.43 -12.38
C ILE A 35 -10.77 0.35 -11.65
N SER A 36 -9.79 -0.33 -12.24
CA SER A 36 -8.50 -0.55 -11.58
C SER A 36 -7.66 0.73 -11.48
N ARG A 37 -7.72 1.64 -12.47
CA ARG A 37 -7.12 2.99 -12.34
C ARG A 37 -7.79 3.80 -11.24
N LYS A 38 -9.14 3.77 -11.20
CA LYS A 38 -9.94 4.49 -10.19
C LYS A 38 -9.64 3.99 -8.79
N PHE A 39 -9.56 2.68 -8.60
CA PHE A 39 -9.15 2.07 -7.34
C PHE A 39 -7.77 2.57 -6.90
N LEU A 40 -6.74 2.46 -7.73
CA LEU A 40 -5.39 2.88 -7.36
C LEU A 40 -5.33 4.38 -7.02
N LYS A 41 -6.09 5.21 -7.75
CA LYS A 41 -6.23 6.65 -7.46
C LYS A 41 -6.82 6.87 -6.07
N ILE A 42 -7.95 6.25 -5.76
CA ILE A 42 -8.63 6.38 -4.46
C ILE A 42 -7.75 5.85 -3.33
N PHE A 43 -7.18 4.66 -3.51
CA PHE A 43 -6.27 4.03 -2.56
C PHE A 43 -5.08 4.94 -2.23
N ARG A 44 -4.44 5.51 -3.26
CA ARG A 44 -3.35 6.47 -3.09
C ARG A 44 -3.81 7.74 -2.36
N GLN A 45 -4.97 8.28 -2.71
CA GLN A 45 -5.46 9.55 -2.16
C GLN A 45 -5.96 9.43 -0.72
N THR A 46 -6.51 8.28 -0.33
CA THR A 46 -7.18 8.13 0.97
C THR A 46 -6.32 7.38 2.00
N ARG A 47 -5.59 6.33 1.58
CA ARG A 47 -4.86 5.45 2.49
C ARG A 47 -3.37 5.79 2.61
N LEU A 48 -2.82 6.47 1.61
CA LEU A 48 -1.38 6.74 1.49
C LEU A 48 -1.01 8.21 1.73
N GLN A 49 -1.77 8.93 2.55
CA GLN A 49 -1.49 10.33 2.93
C GLN A 49 -0.87 10.49 4.34
N GLY A 50 -0.60 9.37 5.03
CA GLY A 50 -0.25 9.36 6.45
C GLY A 50 1.24 9.58 6.81
N PRO A 51 1.65 9.23 8.04
CA PRO A 51 3.04 9.35 8.51
C PRO A 51 4.02 8.50 7.68
N PRO A 52 5.35 8.76 7.80
CA PRO A 52 6.38 8.03 7.07
C PRO A 52 6.20 6.51 7.15
N GLY A 53 6.32 5.82 6.03
CA GLY A 53 6.15 4.36 5.90
C GLY A 53 4.97 3.94 5.02
N ILE A 54 3.85 4.67 5.06
CA ILE A 54 2.68 4.43 4.20
C ILE A 54 2.41 5.56 3.20
N ARG A 55 3.07 6.72 3.36
CA ARG A 55 2.87 7.86 2.48
C ARG A 55 3.26 7.54 1.03
N ALA A 56 2.43 7.94 0.08
CA ALA A 56 2.70 7.80 -1.35
C ALA A 56 3.91 8.65 -1.74
N HIS A 57 5.06 7.99 -1.88
CA HIS A 57 6.29 8.57 -2.41
C HIS A 57 6.72 7.81 -3.67
N PRO A 58 7.53 8.43 -4.55
CA PRO A 58 8.10 7.76 -5.74
C PRO A 58 8.92 6.50 -5.44
N HIS A 59 9.24 6.25 -4.17
CA HIS A 59 9.93 5.04 -3.68
C HIS A 59 9.26 4.47 -2.42
N GLY A 60 7.96 4.75 -2.24
CA GLY A 60 7.17 4.35 -1.08
C GLY A 60 6.40 3.05 -1.31
N ILE A 61 5.61 2.64 -0.33
CA ILE A 61 4.88 1.35 -0.36
C ILE A 61 3.99 1.19 -1.60
N PHE A 62 3.49 2.30 -2.13
CA PHE A 62 2.62 2.36 -3.31
C PHE A 62 3.28 1.82 -4.58
N THR A 63 4.60 2.00 -4.76
CA THR A 63 5.30 1.55 -5.96
C THR A 63 5.43 0.04 -6.06
N HIS A 64 5.03 -0.69 -5.01
CA HIS A 64 4.98 -2.14 -5.02
C HIS A 64 3.63 -2.71 -5.48
N PHE A 65 2.63 -1.86 -5.74
CA PHE A 65 1.35 -2.29 -6.28
C PHE A 65 1.41 -2.32 -7.81
N GLN A 66 1.06 -3.47 -8.37
CA GLN A 66 1.05 -3.72 -9.80
C GLN A 66 -0.37 -4.06 -10.25
N ARG A 67 -0.63 -3.86 -11.54
CA ARG A 67 -1.84 -4.33 -12.20
C ARG A 67 -1.46 -5.34 -13.27
N ALA A 68 -2.21 -6.41 -13.36
CA ALA A 68 -2.12 -7.38 -14.45
C ALA A 68 -3.50 -7.57 -15.08
N SER A 69 -3.53 -7.65 -16.41
CA SER A 69 -4.71 -8.09 -17.15
C SER A 69 -4.71 -9.60 -17.18
N LEU A 70 -5.82 -10.21 -16.77
CA LEU A 70 -6.11 -11.61 -17.00
C LEU A 70 -6.75 -11.70 -18.38
N VAL A 71 -5.95 -12.11 -19.35
CA VAL A 71 -6.40 -12.28 -20.74
C VAL A 71 -6.93 -13.70 -20.89
N SER A 72 -8.18 -13.81 -21.31
CA SER A 72 -8.83 -15.08 -21.64
C SER A 72 -9.43 -15.02 -23.05
N GLN A 73 -9.58 -16.17 -23.69
CA GLN A 73 -10.35 -16.28 -24.93
C GLN A 73 -11.84 -15.99 -24.65
N ASP A 74 -12.34 -16.48 -23.52
CA ASP A 74 -13.72 -16.30 -23.08
C ASP A 74 -13.88 -15.18 -22.05
N ILE A 75 -15.07 -14.58 -22.01
CA ILE A 75 -15.42 -13.45 -21.13
C ILE A 75 -15.27 -13.84 -19.65
N GLU A 76 -15.59 -15.07 -19.27
CA GLU A 76 -15.55 -15.55 -17.88
C GLU A 76 -14.14 -15.57 -17.28
N GLY A 77 -13.12 -15.77 -18.12
CA GLY A 77 -11.72 -15.75 -17.67
C GLY A 77 -11.07 -14.36 -17.72
N MET A 78 -11.80 -13.34 -18.17
CA MET A 78 -11.26 -11.98 -18.24
C MET A 78 -11.33 -11.28 -16.89
N GLY A 79 -10.27 -10.55 -16.57
CA GLY A 79 -10.19 -9.85 -15.30
C GLY A 79 -9.06 -8.84 -15.26
N MET A 80 -9.09 -8.00 -14.24
CA MET A 80 -7.96 -7.16 -13.86
C MET A 80 -7.61 -7.48 -12.40
N VAL A 81 -6.35 -7.82 -12.16
CA VAL A 81 -5.84 -8.06 -10.80
C VAL A 81 -4.95 -6.91 -10.40
N ILE A 82 -5.09 -6.48 -9.14
CA ILE A 82 -4.21 -5.50 -8.51
C ILE A 82 -3.58 -6.20 -7.31
N PHE A 83 -2.25 -6.27 -7.26
CA PHE A 83 -1.54 -7.04 -6.25
C PHE A 83 -0.23 -6.39 -5.84
N SER A 84 0.37 -6.88 -4.76
CA SER A 84 1.71 -6.50 -4.32
C SER A 84 2.42 -7.67 -3.64
N ASP A 85 3.64 -7.97 -4.10
CA ASP A 85 4.49 -9.00 -3.47
C ASP A 85 5.30 -8.44 -2.28
N SER A 86 5.08 -7.17 -1.93
CA SER A 86 5.82 -6.53 -0.84
C SER A 86 5.40 -7.08 0.51
N LYS A 87 6.33 -7.74 1.20
CA LYS A 87 6.15 -8.15 2.60
C LYS A 87 5.79 -6.96 3.49
N ILE A 88 6.30 -5.76 3.18
CA ILE A 88 5.98 -4.53 3.92
C ILE A 88 4.53 -4.12 3.69
N ALA A 89 4.03 -4.21 2.44
CA ALA A 89 2.61 -3.97 2.13
C ALA A 89 1.73 -4.93 2.93
N ARG A 90 2.03 -6.23 2.91
CA ARG A 90 1.30 -7.21 3.72
C ARG A 90 1.29 -6.88 5.22
N MET A 91 2.44 -6.52 5.79
CA MET A 91 2.53 -6.11 7.20
C MET A 91 1.71 -4.85 7.52
N HIS A 92 1.54 -3.95 6.56
CA HIS A 92 0.70 -2.77 6.71
C HIS A 92 -0.79 -3.04 6.42
N GLU A 93 -1.12 -4.14 5.75
CA GLU A 93 -2.50 -4.61 5.56
C GLU A 93 -2.99 -5.37 6.80
N GLU A 94 -2.29 -6.44 7.16
CA GLU A 94 -2.69 -7.36 8.24
C GLU A 94 -2.27 -6.85 9.64
N GLY A 95 -1.27 -5.96 9.69
CA GLY A 95 -0.52 -5.66 10.91
C GLY A 95 0.59 -6.68 11.15
N ALA A 96 1.60 -6.31 11.93
CA ALA A 96 2.71 -7.20 12.22
C ALA A 96 3.44 -6.84 13.52
N THR A 97 4.13 -7.81 14.11
CA THR A 97 5.12 -7.56 15.17
C THR A 97 6.48 -7.99 14.68
N LEU A 98 7.37 -7.02 14.46
CA LEU A 98 8.75 -7.27 14.08
C LEU A 98 9.58 -7.60 15.31
N LYS A 99 10.32 -8.70 15.24
CA LYS A 99 11.35 -9.12 16.21
C LYS A 99 12.64 -9.42 15.44
N ASN A 100 13.78 -9.32 16.12
CA ASN A 100 15.03 -9.79 15.54
C ASN A 100 15.07 -11.32 15.60
N PRO A 101 15.29 -12.04 14.49
CA PRO A 101 15.37 -13.50 14.51
C PRO A 101 16.44 -14.03 15.47
N GLY A 102 17.56 -13.32 15.62
CA GLY A 102 18.64 -13.69 16.54
C GLY A 102 18.46 -13.21 17.98
N GLY A 103 17.24 -12.87 18.41
CA GLY A 103 16.93 -12.45 19.78
C GLY A 103 17.44 -11.06 20.21
N GLY A 104 18.29 -10.42 19.40
CA GLY A 104 18.84 -9.10 19.69
C GLY A 104 17.83 -7.95 19.64
N LYS A 105 18.18 -6.79 20.22
CA LYS A 105 17.32 -5.60 20.13
C LYS A 105 17.30 -5.00 18.73
N LEU A 106 16.14 -4.52 18.30
CA LEU A 106 15.92 -3.74 17.09
C LEU A 106 16.27 -2.27 17.34
N ALA A 107 17.06 -1.68 16.44
CA ALA A 107 17.38 -0.26 16.47
C ALA A 107 16.31 0.53 15.70
N VAL A 108 15.46 1.26 16.44
CA VAL A 108 14.38 2.06 15.87
C VAL A 108 14.80 3.54 15.88
N PRO A 109 14.85 4.22 14.73
CA PRO A 109 15.29 5.62 14.67
C PRO A 109 14.30 6.51 15.41
N LEU A 110 14.82 7.50 16.15
CA LEU A 110 13.99 8.46 16.86
C LEU A 110 13.40 9.47 15.88
N SER A 111 12.08 9.43 15.66
CA SER A 111 11.38 10.32 14.73
C SER A 111 11.54 11.82 15.06
N ALA A 112 11.75 12.17 16.33
CA ALA A 112 12.02 13.54 16.76
C ALA A 112 13.36 14.09 16.23
N ARG A 113 14.29 13.22 15.82
CA ARG A 113 15.61 13.58 15.30
C ARG A 113 15.55 13.75 13.79
N LYS A 114 15.09 14.92 13.33
CA LYS A 114 14.95 15.26 11.90
C LYS A 114 16.24 15.05 11.11
N GLU A 115 17.40 15.22 11.74
CA GLU A 115 18.73 15.05 11.13
C GLU A 115 19.03 13.62 10.67
N LEU A 116 18.33 12.61 11.22
CA LEU A 116 18.43 11.22 10.80
C LEU A 116 17.79 10.97 9.43
N PHE A 117 16.83 11.82 9.06
CA PHE A 117 15.98 11.63 7.90
C PHE A 117 16.34 12.59 6.78
N THR A 118 16.12 12.16 5.55
CA THR A 118 16.11 13.02 4.36
C THR A 118 14.83 13.86 4.32
N SER A 119 14.76 14.83 3.40
CA SER A 119 13.57 15.71 3.24
C SER A 119 12.29 14.93 2.97
N ASP A 120 12.39 13.78 2.31
CA ASP A 120 11.29 12.85 2.03
C ASP A 120 11.01 11.87 3.19
N GLY A 121 11.65 12.04 4.35
CA GLY A 121 11.40 11.22 5.55
C GLY A 121 12.08 9.86 5.55
N ARG A 122 12.92 9.53 4.55
CA ARG A 122 13.71 8.28 4.56
C ARG A 122 14.90 8.38 5.51
N LEU A 123 15.31 7.25 6.08
CA LEU A 123 16.53 7.21 6.89
C LEU A 123 17.76 7.41 5.99
N LYS A 124 18.62 8.39 6.32
CA LYS A 124 19.86 8.67 5.56
C LYS A 124 20.74 7.43 5.49
N ARG A 125 21.46 7.25 4.37
CA ARG A 125 22.27 6.05 4.07
C ARG A 125 23.17 5.62 5.23
N GLN A 126 23.86 6.58 5.85
CA GLN A 126 24.77 6.34 6.98
C GLN A 126 24.09 5.72 8.21
N TYR A 127 22.79 5.93 8.40
CA TYR A 127 22.03 5.45 9.55
C TYR A 127 21.27 4.15 9.27
N ARG A 128 21.23 3.66 8.02
CA ARG A 128 20.53 2.42 7.63
C ARG A 128 21.15 1.15 8.20
N ARG A 129 22.43 1.19 8.58
CA ARG A 129 23.16 0.08 9.19
C ARG A 129 23.65 0.49 10.58
N PRO A 130 22.79 0.51 11.61
CA PRO A 130 23.15 0.98 12.95
C PRO A 130 24.37 0.27 13.55
N ARG A 131 24.57 -1.02 13.20
CA ARG A 131 25.73 -1.82 13.63
C ARG A 131 27.08 -1.32 13.10
N LEU A 132 27.09 -0.58 12.00
CA LEU A 132 28.32 -0.06 11.37
C LEU A 132 28.63 1.38 11.78
N LEU A 133 27.82 1.98 12.66
CA LEU A 133 28.05 3.35 13.12
C LEU A 133 29.28 3.39 14.03
N LYS A 134 30.21 4.31 13.74
CA LYS A 134 31.37 4.59 14.59
C LYS A 134 31.01 5.55 15.72
N ASN A 135 31.74 5.46 16.83
CA ASN A 135 31.58 6.33 18.00
C ASN A 135 30.15 6.33 18.57
N VAL A 136 29.56 5.14 18.67
CA VAL A 136 28.25 4.96 19.30
C VAL A 136 28.39 4.19 20.60
N ILE A 137 27.61 4.60 21.60
CA ILE A 137 27.54 3.94 22.90
C ILE A 137 26.10 3.60 23.23
N ARG A 138 25.91 2.57 24.04
CA ARG A 138 24.61 2.24 24.61
C ARG A 138 24.41 3.08 25.87
N ILE A 139 23.30 3.80 25.95
CA ILE A 139 22.90 4.55 27.15
C ILE A 139 21.54 4.09 27.64
N GLN A 140 21.31 4.19 28.95
CA GLN A 140 20.03 3.86 29.58
C GLN A 140 19.44 5.13 30.18
N LEU A 141 18.21 5.45 29.79
CA LEU A 141 17.50 6.67 30.20
C LEU A 141 16.03 6.29 30.45
N LYS A 142 15.53 6.57 31.66
CA LYS A 142 14.13 6.31 32.06
C LYS A 142 13.68 4.87 31.73
N GLY A 143 14.52 3.88 32.07
CA GLY A 143 14.26 2.45 31.80
C GLY A 143 14.35 2.03 30.31
N LYS A 144 14.61 2.96 29.39
CA LYS A 144 14.75 2.68 27.96
C LYS A 144 16.23 2.65 27.57
N THR A 145 16.57 1.76 26.65
CA THR A 145 17.92 1.67 26.10
C THR A 145 17.99 2.43 24.78
N PHE A 146 19.02 3.25 24.61
CA PHE A 146 19.28 4.00 23.38
C PHE A 146 20.67 3.69 22.83
N LEU A 147 20.80 3.81 21.50
CA LEU A 147 22.09 3.89 20.82
C LEU A 147 22.37 5.36 20.52
N ALA A 148 23.39 5.92 21.17
CA ALA A 148 23.74 7.33 21.09
C ALA A 148 25.10 7.52 20.44
N LYS A 149 25.23 8.54 19.60
CA LYS A 149 26.49 8.92 18.96
C LYS A 149 27.22 9.92 19.87
N VAL A 150 28.49 9.65 20.11
CA VAL A 150 29.39 10.52 20.88
C VAL A 150 30.12 11.43 19.92
N LYS A 151 29.85 12.74 20.00
CA LYS A 151 30.62 13.75 19.28
C LYS A 151 31.70 14.31 20.20
N LYS A 152 32.87 13.65 20.20
CA LYS A 152 34.01 13.99 21.08
C LYS A 152 34.37 15.49 21.04
N LYS A 153 34.42 16.10 19.84
CA LYS A 153 34.75 17.52 19.65
C LYS A 153 33.76 18.49 20.30
N LEU A 154 32.49 18.11 20.39
CA LEU A 154 31.41 18.96 20.92
C LEU A 154 30.97 18.56 22.34
N ARG A 155 31.64 17.56 22.95
CA ARG A 155 31.24 16.93 24.22
C ARG A 155 29.75 16.58 24.29
N GLU A 156 29.17 16.23 23.15
CA GLU A 156 27.73 16.01 22.99
C GLU A 156 27.44 14.50 22.82
N ILE A 157 26.45 14.01 23.56
CA ILE A 157 25.87 12.67 23.38
C ILE A 157 24.53 12.83 22.69
N LEU A 158 24.42 12.31 21.46
CA LEU A 158 23.22 12.43 20.65
C LEU A 158 22.51 11.07 20.52
N PRO A 159 21.38 10.84 21.22
CA PRO A 159 20.58 9.63 21.06
C PRO A 159 20.02 9.56 19.63
N LEU A 160 20.35 8.48 18.91
CA LEU A 160 19.91 8.27 17.52
C LEU A 160 18.78 7.24 17.42
N PHE A 161 18.93 6.12 18.12
CA PHE A 161 17.97 5.00 18.08
C PHE A 161 17.51 4.63 19.47
N ILE A 162 16.26 4.22 19.59
CA ILE A 162 15.79 3.44 20.74
C ILE A 162 15.93 1.95 20.42
N LEU A 163 16.51 1.19 21.35
CA LEU A 163 16.69 -0.26 21.23
C LEU A 163 15.48 -0.96 21.84
N LYS A 164 14.65 -1.59 21.00
CA LYS A 164 13.42 -2.28 21.39
C LYS A 164 13.53 -3.77 21.08
N ASN A 165 12.91 -4.62 21.90
CA ASN A 165 12.86 -6.07 21.61
C ASN A 165 11.91 -6.38 20.44
N GLN A 166 10.85 -5.57 20.30
CA GLN A 166 9.88 -5.71 19.23
C GLN A 166 9.32 -4.37 18.77
N VAL A 167 8.83 -4.33 17.53
CA VAL A 167 8.12 -3.17 16.95
C VAL A 167 6.78 -3.64 16.40
N ARG A 168 5.69 -3.08 16.90
CA ARG A 168 4.35 -3.35 16.39
C ARG A 168 4.02 -2.39 15.24
N ILE A 169 3.72 -2.95 14.08
CA ILE A 169 3.15 -2.28 12.92
C ILE A 169 1.63 -2.42 13.03
N LYS A 170 0.93 -1.28 13.02
CA LYS A 170 -0.54 -1.26 12.99
C LYS A 170 -1.02 -1.45 11.54
N PRO A 171 -2.12 -2.18 11.31
CA PRO A 171 -2.78 -2.23 10.00
C PRO A 171 -3.30 -0.84 9.65
N ARG A 172 -2.98 -0.39 8.43
CA ARG A 172 -3.25 0.98 7.94
C ARG A 172 -3.49 1.06 6.44
N LEU A 173 -3.11 0.03 5.70
CA LEU A 173 -3.15 0.04 4.25
C LEU A 173 -4.61 -0.05 3.75
N MET A 174 -5.43 -0.93 4.36
CA MET A 174 -6.87 -1.04 4.10
C MET A 174 -7.18 -1.28 2.61
N PHE A 175 -6.33 -2.04 1.93
CA PHE A 175 -6.41 -2.33 0.51
C PHE A 175 -7.74 -3.00 0.15
N TYR A 176 -8.10 -4.07 0.87
CA TYR A 176 -9.35 -4.79 0.62
C TYR A 176 -10.57 -3.94 0.98
N LYS A 177 -10.52 -3.22 2.09
CA LYS A 177 -11.59 -2.30 2.47
C LYS A 177 -11.82 -1.22 1.41
N THR A 178 -10.76 -0.66 0.82
CA THR A 178 -10.90 0.31 -0.27
C THR A 178 -11.48 -0.32 -1.54
N TRP A 179 -11.25 -1.61 -1.77
CA TRP A 179 -11.92 -2.33 -2.85
C TRP A 179 -13.43 -2.42 -2.56
N ASP A 180 -13.83 -2.76 -1.34
CA ASP A 180 -15.25 -2.86 -0.97
C ASP A 180 -15.95 -1.50 -1.02
N GLU A 181 -15.30 -0.43 -0.54
CA GLU A 181 -15.83 0.94 -0.55
C GLU A 181 -16.19 1.47 -1.94
N ILE A 182 -15.56 0.93 -3.01
CA ILE A 182 -15.83 1.35 -4.39
C ILE A 182 -16.80 0.41 -5.13
N GLN A 183 -17.43 -0.55 -4.46
CA GLN A 183 -18.29 -1.56 -5.08
C GLN A 183 -19.34 -0.95 -6.01
N ASN A 184 -20.12 0.02 -5.53
CA ASN A 184 -21.15 0.67 -6.34
C ASN A 184 -20.57 1.36 -7.58
N ALA A 185 -19.44 2.05 -7.44
CA ALA A 185 -18.76 2.69 -8.56
C ALA A 185 -18.24 1.66 -9.58
N ARG A 186 -17.82 0.47 -9.15
CA ARG A 186 -17.47 -0.62 -10.07
C ARG A 186 -18.68 -1.10 -10.85
N ILE A 187 -19.78 -1.37 -10.16
CA ILE A 187 -21.01 -1.88 -10.77
C ILE A 187 -21.57 -0.88 -11.77
N GLU A 188 -21.55 0.41 -11.44
CA GLU A 188 -21.94 1.46 -12.38
C GLU A 188 -21.08 1.46 -13.65
N ILE A 189 -19.76 1.33 -13.52
CA ILE A 189 -18.85 1.26 -14.69
C ILE A 189 -19.15 0.00 -15.52
N LEU A 190 -19.35 -1.15 -14.89
CA LEU A 190 -19.67 -2.41 -15.60
C LEU A 190 -21.00 -2.32 -16.34
N ASN A 191 -22.05 -1.78 -15.70
CA ASN A 191 -23.34 -1.58 -16.35
C ASN A 191 -23.23 -0.64 -17.55
N LYS A 192 -22.46 0.46 -17.43
CA LYS A 192 -22.19 1.37 -18.57
C LYS A 192 -21.43 0.66 -19.70
N SER A 193 -20.46 -0.19 -19.40
CA SER A 193 -19.75 -0.99 -20.41
C SER A 193 -20.69 -1.95 -21.14
N ILE A 194 -21.59 -2.62 -20.41
CA ILE A 194 -22.60 -3.52 -21.00
C ILE A 194 -23.55 -2.73 -21.91
N GLU A 195 -24.04 -1.58 -21.46
CA GLU A 195 -24.93 -0.71 -22.25
C GLU A 195 -24.25 -0.21 -23.53
N LYS A 196 -22.98 0.19 -23.45
CA LYS A 196 -22.19 0.58 -24.62
C LYS A 196 -22.03 -0.54 -25.64
N ALA A 197 -21.81 -1.77 -25.17
CA ALA A 197 -21.73 -2.92 -26.06
C ALA A 197 -23.06 -3.15 -26.80
N LEU A 198 -24.20 -2.96 -26.10
CA LEU A 198 -25.53 -3.06 -26.70
C LEU A 198 -25.89 -1.88 -27.62
N SER A 199 -25.25 -0.72 -27.47
CA SER A 199 -25.53 0.49 -28.25
C SER A 199 -24.66 0.68 -29.49
N LYS A 200 -23.75 -0.26 -29.79
CA LYS A 200 -22.95 -0.26 -31.03
C LYS A 200 -23.71 -0.75 -32.27
N VAL A 201 -25.04 -0.84 -32.14
CA VAL A 201 -26.00 -1.14 -33.21
C VAL A 201 -26.34 0.11 -34.00
#